data_AF-F9X023-F1
#
_entry.id   AF-F9X023-F1
#
_cell.length_a   1.000
_cell.length_b   1.000
_cell.length_c   1.000
_cell.angle_alpha   90.00
_cell.angle_beta   90.00
_cell.angle_gamma   90.00
#
_symmetry.space_group_name_H-M   'P 1'
#
loop_
_entity.id
_entity.type
_entity.pdbx_description
1 polymer ?
#
loop_
_entity_poly.entity_id
_entity_poly.type
_entity_poly.pdbx_seq_one_letter_code
_entity_poly.pdbx_strand_id
1 'polypeptide(L)'
;TVGKTGANSKTINIAPKKPPPTRKFVLLNAYDERLDTYLPDTDKSAELRYAKRMASTGKCCNDFYLSGKCEKGEYCDYKHTEKLTPAEVLVLKHKARSRSCPQRAYCRDVDC
;
A
#
# COMPACT_ATOMS: atom_id res chain seq x y z
N THR A 1 26.72 33.43 -50.89
CA THR A 1 26.23 33.11 -49.52
C THR A 1 25.24 31.97 -49.62
N VAL A 2 25.63 30.74 -49.29
CA VAL A 2 24.73 29.57 -49.31
C VAL A 2 24.50 29.11 -47.88
N GLY A 3 23.27 29.32 -47.40
CA GLY A 3 22.84 29.02 -46.04
C GLY A 3 22.68 27.51 -45.83
N LYS A 4 23.33 27.00 -44.79
CA LYS A 4 23.26 25.60 -44.36
C LYS A 4 21.95 25.40 -43.60
N THR A 5 20.98 24.72 -44.20
CA THR A 5 19.71 24.34 -43.59
C THR A 5 19.96 23.55 -42.30
N GLY A 6 19.52 24.11 -41.18
CA GLY A 6 19.69 23.54 -39.85
C GLY A 6 19.09 22.13 -39.75
N ALA A 7 19.91 21.19 -39.30
CA ALA A 7 19.47 19.85 -38.96
C ALA A 7 18.48 19.93 -37.79
N ASN A 8 17.23 19.53 -38.04
CA ASN A 8 16.21 19.40 -37.01
C ASN A 8 16.60 18.24 -36.07
N SER A 9 17.31 18.55 -34.98
CA SER A 9 17.68 17.56 -33.97
C SER A 9 16.43 17.10 -33.24
N LYS A 10 15.93 15.89 -33.57
CA LYS A 10 14.84 15.27 -32.83
C LYS A 10 15.34 14.92 -31.43
N THR A 11 14.85 15.61 -30.41
CA THR A 11 15.13 15.33 -29.00
C THR A 11 14.51 13.99 -28.61
N ILE A 12 15.33 12.95 -28.45
CA ILE A 12 14.90 11.64 -27.98
C ILE A 12 14.84 11.69 -26.44
N ASN A 13 13.63 11.72 -25.89
CA ASN A 13 13.43 11.56 -24.45
C ASN A 13 13.45 10.07 -24.08
N ILE A 14 14.48 9.66 -23.33
CA ILE A 14 14.70 8.28 -22.85
C ILE A 14 14.08 8.08 -21.45
N ALA A 15 13.46 9.13 -20.89
CA ALA A 15 12.82 9.05 -19.58
C ALA A 15 11.69 8.00 -19.60
N PRO A 16 11.66 7.07 -18.62
CA PRO A 16 10.59 6.10 -18.53
C PRO A 16 9.26 6.81 -18.32
N LYS A 17 8.26 6.49 -19.15
CA LYS A 17 6.89 7.00 -18.96
C LYS A 17 6.35 6.45 -17.66
N LYS A 18 5.73 7.31 -16.84
CA LYS A 18 5.03 6.87 -15.63
C LYS A 18 4.01 5.80 -16.02
N PRO A 19 4.01 4.62 -15.39
CA PRO A 19 3.01 3.61 -15.66
C PRO A 19 1.63 4.18 -15.32
N PRO A 20 0.58 3.82 -16.08
CA PRO A 20 -0.78 4.25 -15.77
C PRO A 20 -1.19 3.73 -14.38
N PRO A 21 -2.07 4.46 -13.67
CA PRO A 21 -2.55 4.02 -12.37
C PRO A 21 -3.30 2.69 -12.51
N THR A 22 -2.89 1.70 -11.72
CA THR A 22 -3.56 0.40 -11.66
C THR A 22 -4.90 0.56 -10.93
N ARG A 23 -5.99 0.10 -11.55
CA ARG A 23 -7.31 0.08 -10.90
C ARG A 23 -7.31 -0.94 -9.76
N LYS A 24 -7.82 -0.56 -8.59
CA LYS A 24 -8.06 -1.47 -7.46
C LYS A 24 -9.33 -2.28 -7.73
N PHE A 25 -9.33 -3.56 -7.34
CA PHE A 25 -10.46 -4.47 -7.50
C PHE A 25 -10.50 -5.50 -6.37
N VAL A 26 -11.68 -6.10 -6.15
CA VAL A 26 -11.87 -7.25 -5.25
C VAL A 26 -12.15 -8.47 -6.11
N LEU A 27 -11.47 -9.59 -5.82
CA LEU A 27 -11.74 -10.86 -6.47
C LEU A 27 -12.94 -11.54 -5.81
N LEU A 28 -13.81 -12.14 -6.61
CA LEU A 28 -14.97 -12.89 -6.13
C LEU A 28 -14.91 -14.33 -6.64
N ASN A 29 -15.37 -15.28 -5.84
CA ASN A 29 -15.61 -16.66 -6.30
C ASN A 29 -16.98 -16.78 -7.00
N ALA A 30 -17.35 -18.00 -7.42
CA ALA A 30 -18.62 -18.26 -8.10
C ALA A 30 -19.88 -18.02 -7.22
N TYR A 31 -19.71 -17.81 -5.92
CA TYR A 31 -20.76 -17.54 -4.94
C TYR A 31 -20.76 -16.08 -4.47
N ASP A 32 -20.09 -15.19 -5.22
CA ASP A 32 -19.92 -13.77 -4.87
C ASP A 32 -19.19 -13.54 -3.52
N GLU A 33 -18.38 -14.48 -3.07
CA GLU A 33 -17.57 -14.32 -1.86
C GLU A 33 -16.21 -13.71 -2.19
N ARG A 34 -15.77 -12.74 -1.38
CA ARG A 34 -14.48 -12.07 -1.48
C ARG A 34 -13.36 -13.09 -1.33
N LEU A 35 -12.50 -13.12 -2.35
CA LEU A 35 -11.24 -13.82 -2.34
C LEU A 35 -10.10 -12.85 -2.10
N ASP A 36 -9.31 -13.17 -1.09
CA ASP A 36 -8.14 -12.42 -0.71
C ASP A 36 -6.91 -12.93 -1.50
N THR A 37 -6.26 -12.03 -2.23
CA THR A 37 -5.02 -12.37 -2.98
C THR A 37 -3.90 -12.76 -2.04
N TYR A 38 -3.01 -13.66 -2.46
CA TYR A 38 -1.83 -14.00 -1.66
C TYR A 38 -0.98 -12.75 -1.34
N LEU A 39 -0.55 -12.64 -0.09
CA LEU A 39 0.45 -11.65 0.32
C LEU A 39 1.83 -12.28 0.29
N PRO A 40 2.85 -11.58 -0.22
CA PRO A 40 4.23 -12.03 -0.09
C PRO A 40 4.58 -12.29 1.38
N ASP A 41 5.44 -13.28 1.61
CA ASP A 41 5.93 -13.59 2.95
C ASP A 41 6.70 -12.40 3.55
N THR A 42 6.58 -12.27 4.86
CA THR A 42 7.30 -11.25 5.64
C THR A 42 8.71 -11.70 5.96
N ASP A 43 9.64 -10.76 5.99
CA ASP A 43 10.97 -11.00 6.54
C ASP A 43 10.91 -10.98 8.08
N LYS A 44 11.52 -11.98 8.71
CA LYS A 44 11.64 -12.08 10.17
C LYS A 44 12.30 -10.85 10.78
N SER A 45 13.26 -10.22 10.09
CA SER A 45 13.89 -9.00 10.58
C SER A 45 12.90 -7.82 10.64
N ALA A 46 11.97 -7.74 9.68
CA ALA A 46 10.93 -6.72 9.63
C ALA A 46 9.88 -6.95 10.73
N GLU A 47 9.51 -8.20 10.99
CA GLU A 47 8.61 -8.56 12.10
C GLU A 47 9.18 -8.15 13.45
N LEU A 48 10.46 -8.44 13.70
CA LEU A 48 11.16 -8.06 14.93
C LEU A 48 11.23 -6.54 15.10
N ARG A 49 11.55 -5.83 14.02
CA ARG A 49 11.59 -4.35 14.03
C ARG A 49 10.21 -3.76 14.33
N TYR A 50 9.17 -4.29 13.70
CA TYR A 50 7.80 -3.88 13.92
C TYR A 50 7.33 -4.19 15.35
N ALA A 51 7.69 -5.35 15.90
CA ALA A 51 7.38 -5.71 17.28
C ALA A 51 8.07 -4.78 18.28
N LYS A 52 9.36 -4.47 18.08
CA LYS A 52 10.10 -3.51 18.92
C LYS A 52 9.45 -2.13 18.89
N ARG A 53 9.04 -1.67 17.71
CA ARG A 53 8.28 -0.42 17.53
C ARG A 53 6.95 -0.42 18.26
N MET A 54 6.19 -1.51 18.17
CA MET A 54 4.92 -1.63 18.91
C MET A 54 5.13 -1.56 20.42
N ALA A 55 6.23 -2.14 20.93
CA ALA A 55 6.56 -2.10 22.35
C ALA A 55 7.00 -0.70 22.81
N SER A 56 7.70 0.08 21.98
CA SER A 56 8.17 1.42 22.34
C SER A 56 7.11 2.51 22.18
N THR A 57 6.35 2.45 21.08
CA THR A 57 5.52 3.57 20.62
C THR A 57 4.03 3.26 20.75
N GLY A 58 3.67 1.97 20.82
CA GLY A 58 2.29 1.50 20.86
C GLY A 58 1.77 0.97 19.52
N LYS A 59 0.49 0.63 19.48
CA LYS A 59 -0.15 0.03 18.30
C LYS A 59 -0.27 1.04 17.16
N CYS A 60 0.13 0.63 15.96
CA CYS A 60 0.01 1.43 14.73
C CYS A 60 -1.43 1.36 14.17
N CYS A 61 -1.90 2.45 13.56
CA CYS A 61 -3.24 2.54 12.99
C CYS A 61 -3.32 1.87 11.61
N ASN A 62 -4.23 0.92 11.40
CA ASN A 62 -4.40 0.27 10.11
C ASN A 62 -4.83 1.26 9.02
N ASP A 63 -5.86 2.07 9.26
CA ASP A 63 -6.41 2.99 8.26
C ASP A 63 -5.36 4.01 7.78
N PHE A 64 -4.57 4.53 8.72
CA PHE A 64 -3.50 5.48 8.39
C PHE A 64 -2.40 4.85 7.53
N TYR A 65 -1.91 3.66 7.89
CA TYR A 65 -0.75 3.06 7.21
C TYR A 65 -1.11 2.19 5.99
N LEU A 66 -2.31 1.61 5.93
CA LEU A 66 -2.75 0.73 4.83
C LEU A 66 -3.59 1.48 3.81
N SER A 67 -4.55 2.30 4.25
CA SER A 67 -5.43 3.09 3.39
C SER A 67 -4.87 4.49 3.11
N GLY A 68 -3.87 4.93 3.87
CA GLY A 68 -3.22 6.24 3.74
C GLY A 68 -4.00 7.39 4.38
N LYS A 69 -5.13 7.09 5.02
CA LYS A 69 -6.02 8.09 5.64
C LYS A 69 -6.70 7.47 6.86
N CYS A 70 -6.65 8.17 7.98
CA CYS A 70 -7.46 7.86 9.15
C CYS A 70 -8.40 9.04 9.46
N GLU A 71 -9.70 8.78 9.54
CA GLU A 71 -10.71 9.82 9.76
C GLU A 71 -10.65 10.43 11.17
N LYS A 72 -10.12 9.68 12.13
CA LYS A 72 -9.95 10.13 13.51
C LYS A 72 -8.80 11.15 13.66
N GLY A 73 -7.92 11.26 12.67
CA GLY A 73 -6.82 12.23 12.67
C GLY A 73 -5.97 12.15 13.95
N GLU A 74 -5.84 13.29 14.63
CA GLU A 74 -5.09 13.42 15.89
C GLU A 74 -5.80 12.77 17.10
N TYR A 75 -7.11 12.53 17.01
CA TYR A 75 -7.90 11.87 18.05
C TYR A 75 -7.89 10.35 17.93
N CYS A 76 -7.01 9.79 17.10
CA CYS A 76 -6.86 8.36 16.98
C CYS A 76 -6.06 7.78 18.16
N ASP A 77 -6.59 6.76 18.83
CA ASP A 77 -5.89 6.05 19.91
C ASP A 77 -4.64 5.30 19.41
N TYR A 78 -4.57 5.05 18.11
CA TYR A 78 -3.47 4.37 17.44
C TYR A 78 -2.46 5.37 16.88
N LYS A 79 -1.20 4.95 16.78
CA LYS A 79 -0.10 5.84 16.40
C LYS A 79 -0.05 6.10 14.90
N HIS A 80 0.12 7.36 14.53
CA HIS A 80 0.32 7.87 13.15
C HIS A 80 1.71 8.47 12.91
N THR A 81 2.61 8.39 13.90
CA THR A 81 3.75 9.32 14.02
C THR A 81 4.93 9.05 13.09
N GLU A 82 5.27 7.79 12.81
CA GLU A 82 6.46 7.43 12.03
C GLU A 82 6.10 6.63 10.78
N LYS A 83 6.71 7.00 9.65
CA LYS A 83 6.57 6.22 8.42
C LYS A 83 7.09 4.81 8.63
N LEU A 84 6.21 3.83 8.50
CA LEU A 84 6.58 2.43 8.41
C LEU A 84 7.35 2.19 7.11
N THR A 85 8.39 1.38 7.18
CA THR A 85 9.05 0.87 5.98
C THR A 85 8.08 -0.04 5.19
N PRO A 86 8.26 -0.22 3.87
CA PRO A 86 7.39 -1.11 3.08
C PRO A 86 7.30 -2.53 3.66
N ALA A 87 8.39 -3.05 4.23
CA ALA A 87 8.40 -4.34 4.90
C ALA A 87 7.57 -4.35 6.19
N GLU A 88 7.64 -3.30 7.00
CA GLU A 88 6.79 -3.19 8.20
C GLU A 88 5.30 -2.97 7.83
N VAL A 89 5.00 -2.26 6.73
CA VAL A 89 3.64 -2.14 6.18
C VAL A 89 3.12 -3.51 5.77
N LEU A 90 3.95 -4.35 5.15
CA LEU A 90 3.57 -5.73 4.81
C LEU A 90 3.27 -6.56 6.07
N VAL A 91 4.09 -6.44 7.12
CA VAL A 91 3.83 -7.07 8.43
C VAL A 91 2.49 -6.60 9.00
N LEU A 92 2.21 -5.30 8.95
CA LEU A 92 0.93 -4.74 9.39
C LEU A 92 -0.25 -5.28 8.56
N LYS A 93 -0.07 -5.43 7.25
CA LYS A 93 -1.09 -5.96 6.34
C LYS A 93 -1.43 -7.42 6.64
N HIS A 94 -0.43 -8.26 6.92
CA HIS A 94 -0.64 -9.64 7.39
C HIS A 94 -1.41 -9.68 8.71
N LYS A 95 -1.02 -8.84 9.68
CA LYS A 95 -1.74 -8.72 10.97
C LYS A 95 -3.17 -8.19 10.81
N ALA A 96 -3.43 -7.32 9.84
CA ALA A 96 -4.78 -6.85 9.54
C ALA A 96 -5.65 -7.99 9.01
N ARG A 97 -5.12 -8.80 8.08
CA ARG A 97 -5.84 -9.95 7.48
C ARG A 97 -6.02 -11.14 8.41
N SER A 98 -5.23 -11.25 9.48
CA SER A 98 -5.48 -12.24 10.53
C SER A 98 -6.70 -11.89 11.41
N ARG A 99 -7.31 -10.70 11.24
CA ARG A 99 -8.55 -10.32 11.92
C ARG A 99 -9.73 -10.49 10.98
N SER A 100 -10.83 -11.02 11.49
CA SER A 100 -12.06 -11.18 10.71
C SER A 100 -12.68 -9.83 10.34
N CYS A 101 -12.91 -9.60 9.05
CA CYS A 101 -13.68 -8.46 8.59
C CYS A 101 -15.14 -8.56 9.08
N PRO A 102 -15.77 -7.47 9.58
CA PRO A 102 -17.18 -7.47 9.98
C PRO A 102 -18.14 -7.87 8.85
N GLN A 103 -17.83 -7.48 7.61
CA GLN A 103 -18.60 -7.84 6.41
C GLN A 103 -18.25 -9.23 5.85
N ARG A 104 -17.23 -9.89 6.41
CA ARG A 104 -16.78 -11.24 6.07
C ARG A 104 -16.61 -11.42 4.55
N ALA A 105 -17.11 -12.52 4.01
CA ALA A 105 -17.07 -12.88 2.60
C ALA A 105 -17.78 -11.85 1.68
N TYR A 106 -18.66 -11.00 2.20
CA TYR A 106 -19.42 -10.04 1.39
C TYR A 106 -18.82 -8.63 1.38
N CYS A 107 -17.63 -8.44 1.97
CA CYS A 107 -16.94 -7.16 1.93
C CYS A 107 -16.62 -6.76 0.48
N ARG A 108 -16.98 -5.53 0.12
CA ARG A 108 -16.72 -4.92 -1.21
C ARG A 108 -15.80 -3.70 -1.15
N ASP A 109 -15.31 -3.39 0.04
CA ASP A 109 -14.31 -2.35 0.20
C ASP A 109 -12.97 -2.84 -0.38
N VAL A 110 -12.49 -2.13 -1.41
CA VAL A 110 -11.24 -2.42 -2.11
C VAL A 110 -10.01 -2.11 -1.25
N ASP A 111 -10.19 -1.34 -0.18
CA ASP A 111 -9.13 -0.90 0.74
C ASP A 111 -9.20 -1.59 2.12
N CYS A 112 -10.09 -2.59 2.28
CA CYS A 112 -10.26 -3.38 3.50
C CYS A 112 -9.20 -4.47 3.68
#